data_AF-A0A1C6HMU3-F1
#
_entry.id   AF-A0A1C6HMU3-F1
#
_cell.length_a   1.000
_cell.length_b   1.000
_cell.length_c   1.000
_cell.angle_alpha   90.00
_cell.angle_beta   90.00
_cell.angle_gamma   90.00
#
_symmetry.space_group_name_H-M   'P 1'
#
loop_
_entity.id
_entity.type
_entity.pdbx_description
1 polymer ?
#
loop_
_entity_poly.entity_id
_entity_poly.type
_entity_poly.pdbx_seq_one_letter_code
_entity_poly.pdbx_strand_id
1 'polypeptide(L)'
;MHKYELEIDGLKILDFQSENILSWLAELMKHREVADSKRYRMLSKKFIEKYGIETKEYDVIKGWRANASYFYIAKAFVRDEIDVEILEELLLLGDLGIQYCIKSELAYSQLYEVGEELSTVEFEAFNEKYNKRDITARRKMKELIDSDRNKVMNVFSTLM
;
A
#
# COMPACT_ATOMS: atom_id res chain seq x y z
N MET A 1 17.86 13.61 6.46
CA MET A 1 16.82 13.27 5.49
C MET A 1 17.38 13.55 4.12
N HIS A 2 17.50 12.51 3.32
CA HIS A 2 17.88 12.64 1.92
C HIS A 2 16.67 13.15 1.13
N LYS A 3 16.94 13.96 0.12
CA LYS A 3 15.95 14.41 -0.85
C LYS A 3 16.39 13.94 -2.22
N TYR A 4 15.42 13.47 -2.99
CA TYR A 4 15.62 13.05 -4.37
C TYR A 4 14.62 13.79 -5.24
N GLU A 5 15.05 14.12 -6.45
CA GLU A 5 14.22 14.66 -7.51
C GLU A 5 14.24 13.70 -8.68
N LEU A 6 13.09 13.53 -9.32
CA LEU A 6 12.89 12.64 -10.44
C LEU A 6 12.28 13.47 -11.56
N GLU A 7 13.00 13.59 -12.67
CA GLU A 7 12.39 14.17 -13.86
C GLU A 7 11.47 13.19 -14.55
N ILE A 8 10.23 13.64 -14.76
CA ILE A 8 9.13 12.81 -15.22
C ILE A 8 8.89 12.91 -16.73
N ASP A 9 9.56 13.85 -17.39
CA ASP A 9 9.43 14.03 -18.83
C ASP A 9 9.82 12.75 -19.57
N GLY A 10 8.93 12.29 -20.44
CA GLY A 10 9.10 11.05 -21.19
C GLY A 10 8.89 9.76 -20.40
N LEU A 11 8.62 9.80 -19.08
CA LEU A 11 8.34 8.61 -18.28
C LEU A 11 6.87 8.19 -18.34
N LYS A 12 6.64 6.89 -18.47
CA LYS A 12 5.32 6.28 -18.23
C LYS A 12 5.15 6.01 -16.74
N ILE A 13 4.25 6.77 -16.11
CA ILE A 13 3.98 6.66 -14.68
C ILE A 13 2.59 6.07 -14.47
N LEU A 14 2.51 4.98 -13.70
CA LEU A 14 1.24 4.44 -13.21
C LEU A 14 1.00 4.98 -11.80
N ASP A 15 -0.12 5.68 -11.60
CA ASP A 15 -0.54 6.16 -10.28
C ASP A 15 -1.70 5.32 -9.74
N PHE A 16 -1.43 4.43 -8.79
CA PHE A 16 -2.47 3.65 -8.14
C PHE A 16 -3.41 4.50 -7.27
N GLN A 17 -3.06 5.76 -6.95
CA GLN A 17 -3.97 6.66 -6.24
C GLN A 17 -5.13 7.15 -7.11
N SER A 18 -4.97 7.17 -8.44
CA SER A 18 -6.09 7.44 -9.37
C SER A 18 -6.90 6.18 -9.70
N GLU A 19 -6.44 5.03 -9.24
CA GLU A 19 -7.11 3.74 -9.36
C GLU A 19 -7.86 3.41 -8.06
N ASN A 20 -8.37 2.19 -7.96
CA ASN A 20 -9.03 1.72 -6.74
C ASN A 20 -8.05 0.98 -5.80
N ILE A 21 -8.40 0.94 -4.51
CA ILE A 21 -7.59 0.27 -3.47
C ILE A 21 -7.40 -1.24 -3.72
N LEU A 22 -8.34 -1.90 -4.41
CA LEU A 22 -8.23 -3.32 -4.74
C LEU A 22 -7.18 -3.58 -5.82
N SER A 23 -7.03 -2.67 -6.78
CA SER A 23 -5.97 -2.71 -7.79
C SER A 23 -4.61 -2.50 -7.13
N TRP A 24 -4.52 -1.60 -6.15
CA TRP A 24 -3.30 -1.47 -5.36
C TRP A 24 -2.99 -2.72 -4.55
N LEU A 25 -4.00 -3.32 -3.89
CA LEU A 25 -3.82 -4.56 -3.15
C LEU A 25 -3.43 -5.74 -4.06
N ALA A 26 -4.01 -5.81 -5.27
CA ALA A 26 -3.66 -6.81 -6.26
C ALA A 26 -2.19 -6.67 -6.67
N GLU A 27 -1.68 -5.46 -6.89
CA GLU A 27 -0.27 -5.22 -7.19
C GLU A 27 0.63 -5.70 -6.05
N LEU A 28 0.30 -5.38 -4.79
CA LEU A 28 1.06 -5.87 -3.64
C LEU A 28 1.08 -7.40 -3.55
N MET A 29 -0.04 -8.06 -3.84
CA MET A 29 -0.17 -9.52 -3.80
C MET A 29 0.62 -10.24 -4.90
N LYS A 30 0.96 -9.57 -6.01
CA LYS A 30 1.86 -10.14 -7.04
C LYS A 30 3.29 -10.31 -6.51
N HIS A 31 3.73 -9.40 -5.65
CA HIS A 31 5.12 -9.32 -5.19
C HIS A 31 5.31 -9.88 -3.77
N ARG A 32 4.23 -10.09 -3.02
CA ARG A 32 4.29 -10.65 -1.66
C ARG A 32 3.08 -11.51 -1.35
N GLU A 33 3.35 -12.78 -1.01
CA GLU A 33 2.32 -13.67 -0.48
C GLU A 33 1.81 -13.18 0.88
N VAL A 34 0.50 -13.02 1.00
CA VAL A 34 -0.13 -12.62 2.27
C VAL A 34 -0.64 -13.82 3.07
N ALA A 35 -0.81 -14.99 2.47
CA ALA A 35 -1.12 -16.24 3.16
C ALA A 35 -0.56 -17.46 2.39
N ASP A 36 -0.54 -18.63 3.00
CA ASP A 36 -0.04 -19.89 2.40
C ASP A 36 -1.14 -20.96 2.27
N SER A 37 -2.40 -20.59 2.48
CA SER A 37 -3.50 -21.55 2.37
C SER A 37 -3.78 -21.90 0.90
N LYS A 38 -4.23 -23.15 0.65
CA LYS A 38 -4.68 -23.57 -0.69
C LYS A 38 -5.79 -22.66 -1.21
N ARG A 39 -6.69 -22.24 -0.32
CA ARG A 39 -7.77 -21.28 -0.61
C ARG A 39 -7.20 -19.96 -1.10
N TYR A 40 -6.25 -19.39 -0.36
CA TYR A 40 -5.60 -18.13 -0.75
C TYR A 40 -4.96 -18.25 -2.13
N ARG A 41 -4.12 -19.27 -2.38
CA ARG A 41 -3.44 -19.43 -3.68
C ARG A 41 -4.39 -19.50 -4.88
N MET A 42 -5.60 -20.01 -4.68
CA MET A 42 -6.63 -20.07 -5.72
C MET A 42 -7.32 -18.72 -5.91
N LEU A 43 -7.76 -18.09 -4.82
CA LEU A 43 -8.51 -16.83 -4.86
C LEU A 43 -7.62 -15.63 -5.19
N SER A 44 -6.37 -15.61 -4.75
CA SER A 44 -5.41 -14.53 -5.05
C SER A 44 -5.15 -14.42 -6.55
N LYS A 45 -5.07 -15.55 -7.26
CA LYS A 45 -4.92 -15.57 -8.72
C LYS A 45 -6.11 -14.91 -9.41
N LYS A 46 -7.33 -15.31 -9.06
CA LYS A 46 -8.56 -14.69 -9.56
C LYS A 46 -8.63 -13.20 -9.23
N PHE A 47 -8.17 -12.82 -8.04
CA PHE A 47 -8.19 -11.43 -7.58
C PHE A 47 -7.22 -10.57 -8.38
N ILE A 48 -6.01 -11.08 -8.60
CA ILE A 48 -5.00 -10.44 -9.44
C ILE A 48 -5.47 -10.37 -10.89
N GLU A 49 -6.15 -11.40 -11.41
CA GLU A 49 -6.72 -11.40 -12.76
C GLU A 49 -7.84 -10.35 -12.90
N LYS A 50 -8.68 -10.17 -11.88
CA LYS A 50 -9.82 -9.24 -11.90
C LYS A 50 -9.42 -7.78 -11.68
N TYR A 51 -8.51 -7.52 -10.73
CA TYR A 51 -8.19 -6.15 -10.28
C TYR A 51 -6.76 -5.71 -10.63
N GLY A 52 -5.91 -6.63 -11.06
CA GLY A 52 -4.52 -6.33 -11.41
C GLY A 52 -4.43 -5.49 -12.67
N ILE A 53 -3.50 -4.53 -12.64
CA ILE A 53 -3.12 -3.72 -13.80
C ILE A 53 -1.79 -4.25 -14.33
N GLU A 54 -1.60 -4.36 -15.65
CA GLU A 54 -0.30 -4.71 -16.22
C GLU A 54 0.68 -3.56 -15.98
N THR A 55 1.77 -3.83 -15.26
CA THR A 55 2.72 -2.80 -14.82
C THR A 55 4.04 -2.84 -15.57
N LYS A 56 4.27 -3.84 -16.44
CA LYS A 56 5.55 -4.06 -17.14
C LYS A 56 6.03 -2.83 -17.91
N GLU A 57 5.14 -2.20 -18.66
CA GLU A 57 5.45 -1.09 -19.58
C GLU A 57 5.65 0.26 -18.89
N TYR A 58 5.45 0.35 -17.58
CA TYR A 58 5.62 1.58 -16.82
C TYR A 58 7.04 1.70 -16.26
N ASP A 59 7.56 2.91 -16.33
CA ASP A 59 8.87 3.30 -15.83
C ASP A 59 8.86 3.53 -14.31
N VAL A 60 7.74 4.05 -13.81
CA VAL A 60 7.51 4.37 -12.39
C VAL A 60 6.14 3.90 -11.97
N ILE A 61 6.06 3.27 -10.79
CA ILE A 61 4.81 2.97 -10.12
C ILE A 61 4.70 3.84 -8.87
N LYS A 62 3.61 4.58 -8.75
CA LYS A 62 3.27 5.41 -7.60
C LYS A 62 2.08 4.79 -6.87
N GLY A 63 2.13 4.75 -5.54
CA GLY A 63 1.05 4.20 -4.70
C GLY A 63 1.23 4.49 -3.22
N TRP A 64 0.31 4.02 -2.38
CA TRP A 64 0.43 4.18 -0.93
C TRP A 64 1.56 3.32 -0.36
N ARG A 65 2.25 3.81 0.66
CA ARG A 65 3.32 3.03 1.31
C ARG A 65 2.75 1.80 2.03
N ALA A 66 3.17 0.60 1.66
CA ALA A 66 2.68 -0.64 2.26
C ALA A 66 3.58 -1.14 3.40
N ASN A 67 3.45 -0.54 4.59
CA ASN A 67 4.18 -0.95 5.81
C ASN A 67 3.74 -2.32 6.36
N ALA A 68 4.40 -2.80 7.42
CA ALA A 68 4.06 -4.08 8.04
C ALA A 68 2.58 -4.19 8.50
N SER A 69 1.99 -3.10 9.00
CA SER A 69 0.57 -3.03 9.37
C SER A 69 -0.38 -3.23 8.17
N TYR A 70 0.02 -2.75 7.00
CA TYR A 70 -0.71 -2.94 5.74
C TYR A 70 -0.93 -4.42 5.44
N PHE A 71 0.12 -5.23 5.62
CA PHE A 71 0.06 -6.67 5.37
C PHE A 71 -0.72 -7.44 6.45
N TYR A 72 -0.88 -6.89 7.65
CA TYR A 72 -1.83 -7.44 8.62
C TYR A 72 -3.27 -7.24 8.14
N ILE A 73 -3.61 -6.04 7.66
CA ILE A 73 -4.95 -5.73 7.15
C ILE A 73 -5.24 -6.59 5.91
N ALA A 74 -4.30 -6.67 4.96
CA ALA A 74 -4.41 -7.54 3.80
C ALA A 74 -4.63 -9.01 4.19
N LYS A 75 -3.93 -9.50 5.22
CA LYS A 75 -4.10 -10.85 5.77
C LYS A 75 -5.50 -11.10 6.32
N ALA A 76 -6.02 -10.17 7.12
CA ALA A 76 -7.37 -10.25 7.66
C ALA A 76 -8.42 -10.21 6.54
N PHE A 77 -8.23 -9.35 5.54
CA PHE A 77 -9.10 -9.29 4.36
C PHE A 77 -9.14 -10.61 3.59
N VAL A 78 -7.99 -11.22 3.24
CA VAL A 78 -7.97 -12.51 2.51
C VAL A 78 -8.50 -13.70 3.33
N ARG A 79 -8.68 -13.53 4.63
CA ARG A 79 -9.32 -14.49 5.53
C ARG A 79 -10.83 -14.25 5.69
N ASP A 80 -11.38 -13.28 4.98
CA ASP A 80 -12.75 -12.80 5.12
C ASP A 80 -13.08 -12.24 6.52
N GLU A 81 -12.11 -11.61 7.18
CA GLU A 81 -12.32 -10.98 8.50
C GLU A 81 -12.68 -9.48 8.36
N ILE A 82 -12.56 -8.92 7.15
CA ILE A 82 -12.77 -7.49 6.86
C ILE A 82 -13.74 -7.36 5.69
N ASP A 83 -14.78 -6.56 5.89
CA ASP A 83 -15.68 -6.13 4.83
C ASP A 83 -15.00 -5.12 3.90
N VAL A 84 -15.24 -5.26 2.59
CA VAL A 84 -14.69 -4.37 1.57
C VAL A 84 -15.09 -2.91 1.79
N GLU A 85 -16.26 -2.66 2.39
CA GLU A 85 -16.77 -1.31 2.69
C GLU A 85 -15.84 -0.52 3.63
N ILE A 86 -15.07 -1.19 4.49
CA ILE A 86 -14.14 -0.55 5.44
C ILE A 86 -12.67 -0.75 5.08
N LEU A 87 -12.38 -1.56 4.06
CA LEU A 87 -11.01 -1.95 3.70
C LEU A 87 -10.15 -0.74 3.33
N GLU A 88 -10.68 0.16 2.51
CA GLU A 88 -9.94 1.36 2.10
C GLU A 88 -9.58 2.23 3.30
N GLU A 89 -10.55 2.50 4.18
CA GLU A 89 -10.31 3.28 5.39
C GLU A 89 -9.24 2.64 6.27
N LEU A 90 -9.32 1.31 6.49
CA LEU A 90 -8.31 0.58 7.25
C LEU A 90 -6.91 0.72 6.65
N LEU A 91 -6.80 0.54 5.32
CA LEU A 91 -5.53 0.63 4.61
C LEU A 91 -4.98 2.05 4.62
N LEU A 92 -5.80 3.09 4.74
CA LEU A 92 -5.35 4.48 4.82
C LEU A 92 -5.01 4.95 6.25
N LEU A 93 -5.20 4.11 7.28
CA LEU A 93 -4.86 4.48 8.65
C LEU A 93 -3.35 4.68 8.86
N GLY A 94 -3.01 5.73 9.60
CA GLY A 94 -1.64 6.00 10.04
C GLY A 94 -0.80 6.84 9.08
N ASP A 95 -1.43 7.46 8.08
CA ASP A 95 -0.80 8.40 7.14
C ASP A 95 0.43 7.77 6.46
N LEU A 96 0.14 6.75 5.65
CA LEU A 96 1.16 5.91 5.01
C LEU A 96 2.14 6.73 4.16
N GLY A 97 1.74 7.89 3.67
CA GLY A 97 2.48 8.60 2.63
C GLY A 97 2.49 7.84 1.31
N ILE A 98 3.20 8.40 0.34
CA ILE A 98 3.30 7.88 -1.02
C ILE A 98 4.67 7.24 -1.21
N GLN A 99 4.69 6.12 -1.93
CA GLN A 99 5.91 5.47 -2.38
C GLN A 99 5.98 5.48 -3.90
N TYR A 100 7.21 5.52 -4.39
CA TYR A 100 7.54 5.46 -5.81
C TYR A 100 8.48 4.27 -6.02
N CYS A 101 8.10 3.37 -6.91
CA CYS A 101 8.92 2.26 -7.36
C CYS A 101 9.49 2.63 -8.73
N ILE A 102 10.81 2.85 -8.79
CA ILE A 102 11.55 3.17 -10.00
C ILE A 102 11.96 1.85 -10.66
N LYS A 103 11.56 1.64 -11.92
CA LYS A 103 11.68 0.34 -12.60
C LYS A 103 12.64 0.33 -13.77
N SER A 104 12.61 1.35 -14.64
CA SER A 104 13.36 1.34 -15.89
C SER A 104 14.70 2.07 -15.78
N GLU A 105 15.63 1.71 -16.66
CA GLU A 105 16.93 2.41 -16.78
C GLU A 105 16.72 3.91 -17.06
N LEU A 106 15.72 4.27 -17.87
CA LEU A 106 15.37 5.66 -18.16
C LEU A 106 14.90 6.41 -16.91
N ALA A 107 14.06 5.80 -16.07
CA ALA A 107 13.65 6.46 -14.83
C ALA A 107 14.81 6.60 -13.84
N TYR A 108 15.70 5.60 -13.75
CA TYR A 108 16.89 5.70 -12.91
C TYR A 108 17.89 6.76 -13.41
N SER A 109 18.05 6.94 -14.72
CA SER A 109 18.93 7.99 -15.25
C SER A 109 18.40 9.41 -15.01
N GLN A 110 17.10 9.55 -14.72
CA GLN A 110 16.43 10.82 -14.41
C GLN A 110 16.21 11.05 -12.90
N LEU A 111 16.65 10.13 -12.04
CA LEU A 111 16.60 10.24 -10.58
C LEU A 111 17.93 10.73 -10.03
N TYR A 112 17.92 11.83 -9.27
CA TYR A 112 19.12 12.37 -8.65
C TYR A 112 18.90 12.79 -7.20
N GLU A 113 19.96 12.66 -6.39
CA GLU A 113 19.97 13.13 -5.02
C GLU A 113 20.23 14.63 -4.98
N VAL A 114 19.41 15.38 -4.25
CA VAL A 114 19.60 16.81 -4.00
C VAL A 114 20.47 16.96 -2.75
N GLY A 115 21.78 16.76 -2.91
CA GLY A 115 22.73 16.67 -1.80
C GLY A 115 22.84 17.94 -0.94
N GLU A 116 22.57 19.12 -1.52
CA GLU A 116 22.60 20.40 -0.80
C GLU A 116 21.44 20.57 0.20
N GLU A 117 20.40 19.73 0.12
CA GLU A 117 19.21 19.75 1.00
C GLU A 117 19.24 18.67 2.09
N LEU A 118 20.41 18.09 2.37
CA LEU A 118 20.54 17.11 3.45
C LEU A 118 20.26 17.77 4.81
N SER A 119 19.15 17.40 5.43
CA SER A 119 18.71 17.94 6.72
C SER A 119 18.85 16.93 7.85
N THR A 120 19.41 17.33 8.98
CA THR A 120 19.35 16.50 10.20
C THR A 120 18.01 16.68 10.89
N VAL A 121 17.57 15.64 11.59
CA VAL A 121 16.32 15.68 12.37
C VAL A 121 16.60 15.24 13.79
N GLU A 122 15.97 15.91 14.74
CA GLU A 122 16.06 15.56 16.15
C GLU A 122 15.33 14.23 16.38
N PHE A 123 16.10 13.19 16.71
CA PHE A 123 15.57 11.84 16.90
C PHE A 123 14.41 11.82 17.88
N GLU A 124 14.57 12.44 19.05
CA GLU A 124 13.57 12.38 20.13
C GLU A 124 12.22 12.95 19.68
N ALA A 125 12.25 14.12 19.04
CA ALA A 125 11.04 14.78 18.54
C ALA A 125 10.33 13.98 17.43
N PHE A 126 11.07 13.33 16.54
CA PHE A 126 10.49 12.54 15.44
C PHE A 126 10.04 11.15 15.90
N ASN A 127 10.79 10.52 16.81
CA ASN A 127 10.45 9.23 17.40
C ASN A 127 9.16 9.33 18.24
N GLU A 128 9.01 10.38 19.06
CA GLU A 128 7.77 10.61 19.82
C GLU A 128 6.56 10.77 18.88
N LYS A 129 6.69 11.60 17.83
CA LYS A 129 5.64 11.78 16.81
C LYS A 129 5.32 10.47 16.09
N TYR A 130 6.33 9.68 15.74
CA TYR A 130 6.15 8.38 15.11
C TYR A 130 5.35 7.44 16.02
N ASN A 131 5.76 7.28 17.29
CA ASN A 131 5.10 6.39 18.24
C ASN A 131 3.65 6.83 18.51
N LYS A 132 3.39 8.14 18.64
CA LYS A 132 2.04 8.66 18.81
C LYS A 132 1.14 8.34 17.61
N ARG A 133 1.64 8.50 16.38
CA ARG A 133 0.92 8.13 15.16
C ARG A 133 0.64 6.63 15.09
N ASP A 134 1.63 5.80 15.37
CA ASP A 134 1.50 4.33 15.34
C ASP A 134 0.45 3.84 16.36
N ILE A 135 0.54 4.29 17.62
CA ILE A 135 -0.44 3.95 18.66
C ILE A 135 -1.85 4.38 18.26
N THR A 136 -1.99 5.60 17.73
CA THR A 136 -3.29 6.14 17.30
C THR A 136 -3.87 5.33 16.14
N ALA A 137 -3.04 4.99 15.15
CA ALA A 137 -3.45 4.21 13.98
C ALA A 137 -3.91 2.81 14.39
N ARG A 138 -3.15 2.12 15.25
CA ARG A 138 -3.50 0.79 15.78
C ARG A 138 -4.80 0.81 16.57
N ARG A 139 -5.01 1.83 17.41
CA ARG A 139 -6.26 2.01 18.15
C ARG A 139 -7.44 2.17 17.21
N LYS A 140 -7.35 3.11 16.24
CA LYS A 140 -8.41 3.35 15.24
C LYS A 140 -8.70 2.10 14.40
N MET A 141 -7.66 1.37 14.04
CA MET A 141 -7.78 0.13 13.27
C MET A 141 -8.59 -0.90 14.04
N LYS A 142 -8.25 -1.12 15.33
CA LYS A 142 -9.01 -2.03 16.18
C LYS A 142 -10.46 -1.58 16.34
N GLU A 143 -10.69 -0.31 16.64
CA GLU A 143 -12.03 0.26 16.77
C GLU A 143 -12.87 0.08 15.51
N LEU A 144 -12.29 0.26 14.33
CA LEU A 144 -12.99 0.10 13.06
C LEU A 144 -13.31 -1.38 12.77
N ILE A 145 -12.37 -2.29 13.01
CA ILE A 145 -12.57 -3.74 12.85
C ILE A 145 -13.65 -4.26 13.81
N ASP A 146 -13.67 -3.78 15.05
CA ASP A 146 -14.63 -4.19 16.09
C ASP A 146 -15.99 -3.47 15.99
N SER A 147 -16.14 -2.52 15.05
CA SER A 147 -17.38 -1.74 14.88
C SER A 147 -18.44 -2.47 14.04
N ASP A 148 -19.71 -2.07 14.22
CA ASP A 148 -20.84 -2.56 13.41
C ASP A 148 -20.70 -2.26 11.90
N ARG A 149 -19.73 -1.42 11.51
CA ARG A 149 -19.41 -1.17 10.09
C ARG A 149 -18.71 -2.37 9.45
N ASN A 150 -17.98 -3.18 10.22
CA ASN A 150 -17.38 -4.41 9.72
C ASN A 150 -18.42 -5.52 9.67
N LYS A 151 -19.32 -5.47 8.68
CA LYS A 151 -20.46 -6.39 8.58
C LYS A 151 -20.06 -7.81 8.18
N VAL A 152 -18.87 -7.97 7.60
CA VAL A 152 -18.34 -9.25 7.09
C VAL A 152 -19.31 -9.92 6.11
N MET A 153 -19.96 -9.11 5.26
CA MET A 153 -20.88 -9.59 4.22
C MET A 153 -20.23 -9.58 2.84
N ASN A 154 -19.51 -8.50 2.53
CA ASN A 154 -18.80 -8.33 1.27
C ASN A 154 -17.30 -8.52 1.53
N VAL A 155 -16.84 -9.75 1.47
CA VAL A 155 -15.49 -10.17 1.87
C VAL A 155 -14.68 -10.66 0.68
N PHE A 156 -13.38 -10.91 0.85
CA PHE A 156 -12.48 -11.28 -0.23
C PHE A 156 -13.02 -12.41 -1.12
N SER A 157 -13.58 -13.45 -0.52
CA SER A 157 -14.10 -14.60 -1.24
C SER A 157 -15.40 -14.36 -2.00
N THR A 158 -16.21 -13.36 -1.61
CA THR A 158 -17.44 -13.00 -2.34
C THR A 158 -17.16 -12.13 -3.57
N LEU A 159 -15.95 -11.60 -3.70
CA LEU A 159 -15.53 -10.80 -4.86
C LEU A 159 -15.14 -11.66 -6.08
N MET A 160 -15.00 -12.99 -5.93
CA MET A 160 -14.31 -13.95 -6.84
C MET A 160 -15.20 -15.05 -7.44
#